data_AF-A0A7S2U2B0-F1
#
_entry.id   AF-A0A7S2U2B0-F1
#
_cell.length_a   1.000
_cell.length_b   1.000
_cell.length_c   1.000
_cell.angle_alpha   90.00
_cell.angle_beta   90.00
_cell.angle_gamma   90.00
#
_symmetry.space_group_name_H-M   'P 1'
#
loop_
_entity.id
_entity.type
_entity.pdbx_description
1 polymer ?
#
loop_
_entity_poly.entity_id
_entity_poly.type
_entity_poly.pdbx_seq_one_letter_code
_entity_poly.pdbx_strand_id
1 'polypeptide(L)'
;KGEERRSSSSSVARFDVVMGSDLVYDKEVVPSFIGALKCLLVPKGSFYYTTAVHRAGRAELASLLIKDGFQMVSVMKPPTSYRANPLRGASQEECDLILTDLKQTEYQLWHF
;
A
#
# COMPACT_ATOMS: atom_id res chain seq x y z
N LYS A 1 -9.10 41.76 26.59
CA LYS A 1 -9.96 40.66 26.08
C LYS A 1 -9.02 39.71 25.33
N GLY A 2 -8.56 38.65 26.00
CA GLY A 2 -7.61 37.69 25.43
C GLY A 2 -8.36 36.63 24.62
N GLU A 3 -7.93 36.39 23.40
CA GLU A 3 -8.36 35.25 22.59
C GLU A 3 -7.62 34.00 23.08
N GLU A 4 -8.35 33.10 23.74
CA GLU A 4 -7.89 31.75 24.01
C GLU A 4 -7.77 30.98 22.69
N ARG A 5 -6.54 30.90 22.16
CA ARG A 5 -6.19 29.91 21.14
C ARG A 5 -6.30 28.52 21.78
N ARG A 6 -7.37 27.79 21.49
CA ARG A 6 -7.42 26.35 21.73
C ARG A 6 -6.38 25.68 20.84
N SER A 7 -5.20 25.44 21.42
CA SER A 7 -4.26 24.45 20.90
C SER A 7 -4.88 23.07 21.09
N SER A 8 -5.67 22.61 20.12
CA SER A 8 -6.03 21.20 20.04
C SER A 8 -4.84 20.47 19.42
N SER A 9 -3.88 20.04 20.24
CA SER A 9 -2.89 19.06 19.80
C SER A 9 -3.62 17.73 19.60
N SER A 10 -4.26 17.55 18.45
CA SER A 10 -4.75 16.25 18.03
C SER A 10 -3.52 15.41 17.72
N SER A 11 -3.03 14.66 18.72
CA SER A 11 -2.01 13.64 18.49
C SER A 11 -2.55 12.68 17.43
N VAL A 12 -1.87 12.56 16.30
CA VAL A 12 -2.22 11.60 15.26
C VAL A 12 -2.14 10.20 15.87
N ALA A 13 -3.24 9.44 15.77
CA ALA A 13 -3.27 8.07 16.23
C ALA A 13 -2.20 7.26 15.47
N ARG A 14 -1.47 6.42 16.21
CA ARG A 14 -0.47 5.50 15.64
C ARG A 14 -1.02 4.08 15.67
N PHE A 15 -0.55 3.26 14.73
CA PHE A 15 -1.06 1.93 14.46
C PHE A 15 0.07 0.90 14.50
N ASP A 16 -0.22 -0.28 15.04
CA ASP A 16 0.66 -1.44 14.99
C ASP A 16 0.84 -1.97 13.57
N VAL A 17 -0.21 -1.81 12.75
CA VAL A 17 -0.25 -2.25 11.36
C VAL A 17 -0.81 -1.14 10.49
N VAL A 18 -0.08 -0.80 9.42
CA VAL A 18 -0.59 0.05 8.34
C VAL A 18 -0.66 -0.78 7.07
N MET A 19 -1.77 -0.68 6.34
CA MET A 19 -1.96 -1.38 5.07
C MET A 19 -2.28 -0.36 3.98
N GLY A 20 -1.65 -0.52 2.82
CA GLY A 20 -1.91 0.32 1.65
C GLY A 20 -1.97 -0.52 0.38
N SER A 21 -2.81 -0.12 -0.57
CA SER A 21 -2.91 -0.79 -1.86
C SER A 21 -2.81 0.23 -2.98
N ASP A 22 -1.81 0.06 -3.83
CA ASP A 22 -1.61 0.81 -5.07
C ASP A 22 -1.64 2.34 -4.87
N LEU A 23 -1.05 2.85 -3.79
CA LEU A 23 -1.16 4.26 -3.39
C LEU A 23 -0.17 5.20 -4.10
N VAL A 24 0.92 4.66 -4.66
CA VAL A 24 1.98 5.43 -5.31
C VAL A 24 1.86 5.28 -6.83
N TYR A 25 1.53 6.39 -7.48
CA TYR A 25 1.41 6.49 -8.94
C TYR A 25 2.49 7.38 -9.57
N ASP A 26 3.17 8.19 -8.77
CA ASP A 26 4.26 9.07 -9.17
C ASP A 26 5.44 8.92 -8.18
N LYS A 27 6.68 8.95 -8.69
CA LYS A 27 7.87 8.95 -7.84
C LYS A 27 7.94 10.21 -6.95
N GLU A 28 7.37 11.33 -7.38
CA GLU A 28 7.43 12.60 -6.66
C GLU A 28 6.63 12.57 -5.34
N VAL A 29 5.62 11.71 -5.23
CA VAL A 29 4.82 11.59 -4.00
C VAL A 29 5.46 10.68 -2.95
N VAL A 30 6.48 9.89 -3.32
CA VAL A 30 7.10 8.88 -2.44
C VAL A 30 7.66 9.49 -1.14
N PRO A 31 8.39 10.62 -1.14
CA PRO A 31 8.92 11.20 0.10
C PRO A 31 7.81 11.59 1.08
N SER A 32 6.75 12.23 0.58
CA SER A 32 5.59 12.62 1.40
C SER A 32 4.84 11.41 1.95
N PHE A 33 4.71 10.36 1.14
CA PHE A 33 4.10 9.09 1.55
C PHE A 33 4.86 8.44 2.71
N ILE A 34 6.19 8.37 2.63
CA ILE A 34 7.03 7.80 3.70
C ILE A 34 6.92 8.64 4.97
N GLY A 35 6.88 9.97 4.85
CA GLY A 35 6.64 10.86 5.98
C GLY A 35 5.33 10.56 6.70
N ALA A 36 4.24 10.42 5.95
CA ALA A 36 2.93 10.04 6.50
C ALA A 36 2.96 8.66 7.16
N LEU A 37 3.58 7.66 6.51
CA LEU A 37 3.72 6.32 7.05
C LEU A 37 4.45 6.32 8.40
N LYS A 38 5.54 7.08 8.55
CA LYS A 38 6.29 7.18 9.81
C LYS A 38 5.50 7.84 10.94
N CYS A 39 4.61 8.78 10.60
CA CYS A 39 3.69 9.38 11.57
C CYS A 39 2.59 8.40 12.01
N LEU A 40 2.13 7.53 11.11
CA LEU A 40 1.04 6.59 11.38
C LEU A 40 1.53 5.29 12.03
N LEU A 41 2.71 4.79 11.69
CA LEU A 41 3.18 3.50 12.18
C LEU A 41 3.91 3.65 13.53
N VAL A 42 3.64 2.79 14.50
CA VAL A 42 4.42 2.71 15.75
C VAL A 42 5.85 2.20 15.48
N PRO A 43 6.82 2.44 16.38
CA PRO A 43 8.13 1.80 16.27
C PRO A 43 7.98 0.27 16.24
N LYS A 44 8.65 -0.39 15.28
CA LYS A 44 8.54 -1.85 15.04
C LYS A 44 7.14 -2.34 14.63
N GLY A 45 6.22 -1.44 14.25
CA GLY A 45 4.97 -1.83 13.59
C GLY A 45 5.22 -2.42 12.21
N SER A 46 4.21 -3.06 11.63
CA SER A 46 4.27 -3.66 10.30
C SER A 46 3.57 -2.80 9.24
N PHE A 47 4.20 -2.67 8.08
CA PHE A 47 3.61 -2.04 6.92
C PHE A 47 3.39 -3.08 5.81
N TYR A 48 2.14 -3.25 5.40
CA TYR A 48 1.77 -4.12 4.28
C TYR A 48 1.39 -3.27 3.08
N TYR A 49 2.01 -3.54 1.93
CA TYR A 49 1.76 -2.77 0.72
C TYR A 49 1.54 -3.66 -0.48
N THR A 50 0.37 -3.58 -1.10
CA THR A 50 0.09 -4.23 -2.38
C THR A 50 0.37 -3.29 -3.54
N THR A 51 1.09 -3.77 -4.56
CA THR A 51 1.39 -2.98 -5.77
C THR A 51 1.43 -3.88 -6.99
N ALA A 52 0.99 -3.35 -8.13
CA ALA A 52 1.28 -3.98 -9.41
C ALA A 52 2.79 -3.86 -9.73
N VAL A 53 3.39 -4.90 -10.32
CA VAL A 53 4.84 -4.99 -10.56
C VAL A 53 5.33 -3.89 -11.50
N HIS A 54 4.49 -3.45 -12.44
CA HIS A 54 4.80 -2.46 -13.47
C HIS A 54 4.53 -1.00 -13.05
N ARG A 55 4.12 -0.73 -11.80
CA ARG A 55 3.78 0.63 -11.35
C ARG A 55 5.01 1.53 -11.26
N ALA A 56 4.87 2.76 -11.78
CA ALA A 56 5.85 3.82 -11.62
C ALA A 56 6.03 4.16 -10.13
N GLY A 57 7.26 4.49 -9.72
CA GLY A 57 7.57 4.81 -8.32
C GLY A 57 7.67 3.61 -7.37
N ARG A 58 7.27 2.39 -7.78
CA ARG A 58 7.42 1.16 -6.97
C ARG A 58 8.86 0.95 -6.49
N ALA A 59 9.82 0.99 -7.40
CA ALA A 59 11.23 0.79 -7.06
C ALA A 59 11.79 1.90 -6.15
N GLU A 60 11.32 3.13 -6.36
CA GLU A 60 11.70 4.29 -5.54
C GLU A 60 11.15 4.15 -4.12
N LEU A 61 9.89 3.73 -3.98
CA LEU A 61 9.24 3.47 -2.69
C LEU A 61 10.01 2.42 -1.89
N ALA A 62 10.32 1.28 -2.49
CA ALA A 62 11.09 0.23 -1.80
C ALA A 62 12.47 0.73 -1.36
N SER A 63 13.18 1.42 -2.27
CA SER A 63 14.51 1.95 -2.00
C SER A 63 14.50 2.97 -0.86
N LEU A 64 13.55 3.91 -0.89
CA LEU A 64 13.44 4.94 0.14
C LEU A 64 12.96 4.40 1.49
N LEU A 65 12.04 3.41 1.52
CA LEU A 65 11.66 2.74 2.76
C LEU A 65 12.88 2.07 3.43
N ILE A 66 13.68 1.34 2.66
CA ILE A 66 14.91 0.70 3.18
C ILE A 66 15.90 1.76 3.68
N LYS A 67 16.10 2.84 2.91
CA LYS A 67 16.97 3.95 3.30
C LYS A 67 16.51 4.63 4.60
N ASP A 68 15.21 4.69 4.84
CA ASP A 68 14.59 5.24 6.05
C ASP A 68 14.53 4.26 7.24
N GLY A 69 15.15 3.08 7.10
CA GLY A 69 15.33 2.12 8.18
C GLY A 69 14.24 1.06 8.30
N PHE A 70 13.28 1.01 7.35
CA PHE A 70 12.35 -0.11 7.27
C PHE A 70 13.07 -1.37 6.77
N GLN A 71 12.62 -2.54 7.20
CA GLN A 71 13.20 -3.81 6.80
C GLN A 71 12.16 -4.62 6.03
N MET A 72 12.43 -4.93 4.76
CA MET A 72 11.53 -5.77 3.99
C MET A 72 11.61 -7.21 4.50
N VAL A 73 10.58 -7.65 5.21
CA VAL A 73 10.46 -8.97 5.83
C VAL A 73 10.09 -10.02 4.79
N SER A 74 9.14 -9.71 3.88
CA SER A 74 8.72 -10.63 2.84
C SER A 74 8.12 -9.96 1.62
N VAL A 75 8.18 -10.68 0.49
CA VAL A 75 7.48 -10.34 -0.76
C VAL A 75 6.67 -11.56 -1.16
N MET A 76 5.34 -11.40 -1.19
CA MET A 76 4.40 -12.47 -1.50
C MET A 76 3.71 -12.22 -2.84
N LYS A 77 3.49 -13.29 -3.59
CA LYS A 77 2.60 -13.28 -4.77
C LYS A 77 1.16 -13.52 -4.31
N PRO A 78 0.15 -12.98 -5.01
CA PRO A 78 -1.24 -13.28 -4.71
C PRO A 78 -1.50 -14.80 -4.83
N PRO A 79 -2.36 -15.37 -3.98
CA PRO A 79 -2.76 -16.78 -4.11
C PRO A 79 -3.49 -16.99 -5.44
N THR A 80 -3.52 -18.23 -5.93
CA THR A 80 -4.22 -18.57 -7.19
C THR A 80 -5.71 -18.20 -7.14
N SER A 81 -6.33 -18.30 -5.98
CA SER A 81 -7.73 -17.91 -5.74
C SER A 81 -8.00 -16.41 -5.91
N TYR A 82 -6.98 -15.55 -5.89
CA TYR A 82 -7.15 -14.10 -6.11
C TYR A 82 -7.70 -13.77 -7.50
N ARG A 83 -7.45 -14.64 -8.49
CA ARG A 83 -7.95 -14.50 -9.86
C ARG A 83 -9.22 -15.32 -10.12
N ALA A 84 -9.80 -15.93 -9.09
CA ALA A 84 -11.03 -16.68 -9.25
C ALA A 84 -12.17 -15.74 -9.63
N ASN A 85 -13.04 -16.21 -10.53
CA ASN A 85 -14.21 -15.49 -10.97
C ASN A 85 -15.12 -15.09 -9.77
N PRO A 86 -15.31 -13.78 -9.50
CA PRO A 86 -16.20 -13.32 -8.45
C PRO A 86 -17.66 -13.16 -8.93
N LEU A 87 -17.92 -13.28 -10.24
CA LEU A 87 -19.21 -13.02 -10.86
C LEU A 87 -20.12 -14.23 -10.75
N ARG A 88 -21.25 -14.05 -10.06
CA ARG A 88 -22.25 -15.10 -9.86
C ARG A 88 -22.91 -15.47 -11.19
N GLY A 89 -22.83 -16.74 -11.56
CA GLY A 89 -23.51 -17.28 -12.74
C GLY A 89 -22.77 -17.06 -14.06
N ALA A 90 -21.59 -16.44 -14.02
CA ALA A 90 -20.71 -16.34 -15.18
C ALA A 90 -19.64 -17.43 -15.16
N SER A 91 -19.08 -17.78 -16.31
CA SER A 91 -17.88 -18.62 -16.42
C SER A 91 -16.60 -17.82 -16.16
N GLN A 92 -15.48 -18.51 -15.93
CA GLN A 92 -14.17 -17.84 -15.77
C GLN A 92 -13.78 -17.08 -17.04
N GLU A 93 -14.11 -17.62 -18.22
CA GLU A 93 -13.83 -16.99 -19.51
C GLU A 93 -14.60 -15.66 -19.65
N GLU A 94 -15.88 -15.63 -19.26
CA GLU A 94 -16.69 -14.41 -19.25
C GLU A 94 -16.11 -13.37 -18.27
N CYS A 95 -15.68 -13.81 -17.10
CA CYS A 95 -15.01 -12.94 -16.13
C CYS A 95 -13.70 -12.37 -16.68
N ASP A 96 -12.88 -13.19 -17.35
CA ASP A 96 -11.61 -12.76 -17.94
C ASP A 96 -11.80 -11.71 -19.06
N LEU A 97 -12.92 -11.76 -19.78
CA LEU A 97 -13.28 -10.75 -20.78
C LEU A 97 -13.72 -9.42 -20.17
N ILE A 98 -14.35 -9.45 -18.98
CA ILE A 98 -14.82 -8.26 -18.27
C ILE A 98 -13.68 -7.62 -17.45
N LEU A 99 -12.86 -8.46 -16.80
CA LEU A 99 -11.77 -8.06 -15.90
C LEU A 99 -10.41 -8.42 -16.51
N THR A 100 -10.16 -7.96 -17.74
CA THR A 100 -8.92 -8.24 -18.49
C THR A 100 -7.67 -7.89 -17.70
N ASP A 101 -7.72 -6.79 -16.95
CA ASP A 101 -6.60 -6.27 -16.18
C ASP A 101 -6.24 -7.19 -15.00
N LEU A 102 -7.22 -7.88 -14.41
CA LEU A 102 -6.99 -8.80 -13.28
C LEU A 102 -6.17 -10.02 -13.71
N LYS A 103 -6.39 -10.48 -14.95
CA LYS A 103 -5.65 -11.60 -15.54
C LYS A 103 -4.21 -11.22 -15.89
N GLN A 104 -4.03 -10.03 -16.45
CA GLN A 104 -2.75 -9.58 -17.00
C GLN A 104 -1.83 -8.94 -15.96
N THR A 105 -2.42 -8.39 -14.88
CA THR A 105 -1.63 -7.69 -13.88
C THR A 105 -0.99 -8.66 -12.89
N GLU A 106 0.32 -8.53 -12.74
CA GLU A 106 1.07 -9.14 -11.66
C GLU A 106 1.09 -8.21 -10.46
N TYR A 107 0.58 -8.69 -9.33
CA TYR A 107 0.64 -8.00 -8.05
C TYR A 107 1.66 -8.64 -7.13
N GLN A 108 2.16 -7.84 -6.19
CA GLN A 108 2.93 -8.31 -5.05
C GLN A 108 2.38 -7.67 -3.78
N LEU A 109 2.45 -8.42 -2.69
CA LEU A 109 2.29 -7.91 -1.34
C LEU A 109 3.68 -7.81 -0.70
N TRP A 110 4.06 -6.61 -0.33
CA TRP A 110 5.26 -6.34 0.45
C TRP A 110 4.93 -6.24 1.92
N HIS A 111 5.80 -6.79 2.75
CA HIS A 111 5.76 -6.64 4.20
C HIS A 111 7.07 -5.99 4.63
N PHE A 112 6.95 -4.79 5.19
CA PHE A 112 8.01 -4.02 5.82
C PHE A 112 7.79 -3.92 7.34
#